data_AF-A0A2I2G326-F1
#
_entry.id   AF-A0A2I2G326-F1
#
_cell.length_a   1.000
_cell.length_b   1.000
_cell.length_c   1.000
_cell.angle_alpha   90.00
_cell.angle_beta   90.00
_cell.angle_gamma   90.00
#
_symmetry.space_group_name_H-M   'P 1'
#
loop_
_entity.id
_entity.type
_entity.pdbx_description
1 polymer ?
#
loop_
_entity_poly.entity_id
_entity_poly.type
_entity_poly.pdbx_seq_one_letter_code
_entity_poly.pdbx_strand_id
1 'polypeptide(L)'
;MDPFKARPHYNNIRRRQKKLRDNIMGITRPAIRRLARRGGIIRIKKEIYNEVRLSIRERLHDILKQVVLVVESSESVKRPRKAS
;
A
#
# COMPACT_ATOMS: atom_id res chain seq x y z
N MET A 1 49.01 -17.13 -6.84
CA MET A 1 48.17 -15.92 -6.78
C MET A 1 46.84 -16.27 -7.38
N ASP A 2 45.82 -16.55 -6.57
CA ASP A 2 44.51 -16.98 -7.07
C ASP A 2 43.68 -15.78 -7.55
N PRO A 3 43.19 -15.78 -8.80
CA PRO A 3 42.45 -14.65 -9.38
C PRO A 3 41.03 -14.48 -8.82
N PHE A 4 40.60 -15.31 -7.87
CA PHE A 4 39.26 -15.27 -7.28
C PHE A 4 39.18 -14.56 -5.92
N LYS A 5 40.30 -14.07 -5.38
CA LYS A 5 40.35 -13.44 -4.04
C LYS A 5 40.05 -11.93 -4.05
N ALA A 6 39.06 -11.48 -4.81
CA ALA A 6 38.57 -10.10 -4.71
C ALA A 6 37.18 -9.92 -5.33
N ARG A 7 36.10 -10.18 -4.59
CA ARG A 7 34.84 -9.41 -4.74
C ARG A 7 34.17 -9.23 -3.37
N PRO A 8 33.97 -7.98 -2.91
CA PRO A 8 33.39 -7.71 -1.60
C PRO A 8 31.89 -8.03 -1.57
N HIS A 9 31.51 -8.65 -0.46
CA HIS A 9 30.23 -8.60 0.26
C HIS A 9 28.95 -8.39 -0.55
N TYR A 10 28.10 -9.44 -0.51
CA TYR A 10 26.67 -9.36 -0.77
C TYR A 10 26.10 -8.08 -0.16
N ASN A 11 25.67 -7.16 -1.01
CA ASN A 11 24.96 -5.96 -0.59
C ASN A 11 23.78 -6.42 0.27
N ASN A 12 23.91 -6.25 1.59
CA ASN A 12 22.76 -6.14 2.46
C ASN A 12 22.02 -4.89 1.99
N ILE A 13 21.15 -5.04 0.99
CA ILE A 13 20.13 -4.07 0.65
C ILE A 13 19.24 -4.03 1.89
N ARG A 14 19.64 -3.21 2.87
CA ARG A 14 18.81 -2.83 4.00
C ARG A 14 17.50 -2.41 3.37
N ARG A 15 16.43 -3.19 3.60
CA ARG A 15 15.10 -2.84 3.13
C ARG A 15 14.81 -1.46 3.70
N ARG A 16 14.95 -0.43 2.87
CA ARG A 16 14.70 0.95 3.28
C ARG A 16 13.24 0.97 3.69
N GLN A 17 12.99 1.13 4.99
CA GLN A 17 11.63 1.33 5.49
C GLN A 17 11.03 2.50 4.71
N LYS A 18 9.95 2.23 3.99
CA LYS A 18 9.27 3.25 3.22
C LYS A 18 8.68 4.19 4.26
N LYS A 19 9.25 5.40 4.40
CA LYS A 19 8.70 6.41 5.31
C LYS A 19 7.21 6.57 4.98
N LEU A 20 6.37 6.47 6.00
CA LEU A 20 4.96 6.84 5.89
C LEU A 20 4.92 8.31 5.48
N ARG A 21 4.39 8.55 4.30
CA ARG A 21 4.09 9.89 3.75
C ARG A 21 2.61 9.92 3.44
N ASP A 22 2.05 11.11 3.38
CA ASP A 22 0.71 11.27 2.83
C ASP A 22 0.74 10.89 1.34
N ASN A 23 0.17 9.71 1.05
CA ASN A 23 0.18 9.11 -0.28
C ASN A 23 -1.07 9.49 -1.09
N ILE A 24 -1.96 10.33 -0.54
CA ILE A 24 -3.26 10.61 -1.15
C ILE A 24 -3.14 11.26 -2.53
N MET A 25 -2.09 12.08 -2.73
CA MET A 25 -1.77 12.70 -4.02
C MET A 25 -1.27 11.70 -5.07
N GLY A 26 -0.85 10.49 -4.66
CA GLY A 26 -0.54 9.37 -5.55
C GLY A 26 -1.76 8.89 -6.35
N ILE A 27 -2.98 9.19 -5.88
CA ILE A 27 -4.21 9.08 -6.68
C ILE A 27 -4.25 10.28 -7.61
N THR A 28 -3.66 10.15 -8.80
CA THR A 28 -3.50 11.25 -9.74
C THR A 28 -4.81 11.58 -10.48
N ARG A 29 -4.94 12.84 -10.96
CA ARG A 29 -6.12 13.28 -11.74
C ARG A 29 -6.38 12.41 -12.99
N PRO A 30 -5.35 11.95 -13.75
CA PRO A 30 -5.55 10.98 -14.83
C PRO A 30 -6.13 9.64 -14.36
N ALA A 31 -5.73 9.12 -13.20
CA ALA A 31 -6.29 7.88 -12.65
C ALA A 31 -7.78 8.03 -12.32
N ILE A 32 -8.15 9.14 -11.68
CA ILE A 32 -9.55 9.49 -11.39
C ILE A 32 -10.35 9.62 -12.69
N ARG A 33 -9.80 10.28 -13.72
CA ARG A 33 -10.44 10.34 -15.05
C ARG A 33 -10.68 8.95 -15.64
N ARG A 34 -9.68 8.05 -15.61
CA ARG A 34 -9.85 6.68 -16.12
C ARG A 34 -10.96 5.92 -15.38
N LEU A 35 -11.07 6.07 -14.07
CA LEU A 35 -12.18 5.50 -13.28
C LEU A 35 -13.53 6.09 -13.71
N ALA A 36 -13.63 7.41 -13.75
CA ALA A 36 -14.86 8.10 -14.08
C ALA A 36 -15.34 7.79 -15.51
N ARG A 37 -14.42 7.72 -16.47
CA ARG A 37 -14.74 7.33 -17.85
C ARG A 37 -15.25 5.89 -17.94
N ARG A 38 -14.67 4.95 -17.18
CA ARG A 38 -15.21 3.58 -17.07
C ARG A 38 -16.63 3.55 -16.49
N GLY A 39 -16.97 4.50 -15.61
CA GLY A 39 -18.32 4.69 -15.08
C GLY A 39 -19.25 5.52 -15.97
N GLY A 40 -18.90 5.82 -17.22
CA GLY A 40 -19.76 6.58 -18.14
C GLY A 40 -19.82 8.09 -17.88
N ILE A 41 -18.99 8.63 -16.98
CA ILE A 41 -18.97 10.06 -16.68
C ILE A 41 -18.32 10.82 -17.84
N ILE A 42 -18.98 11.85 -18.38
CA ILE A 42 -18.50 12.63 -19.54
C ILE A 42 -17.77 13.92 -19.12
N ARG A 43 -18.25 14.65 -18.10
CA ARG A 43 -17.63 15.90 -17.61
C ARG A 43 -17.31 15.79 -16.12
N ILE A 44 -16.19 16.36 -15.69
CA ILE A 44 -15.72 16.30 -14.30
C ILE A 44 -15.29 17.71 -13.87
N LYS A 45 -15.91 18.24 -12.81
CA LYS A 45 -15.53 19.53 -12.20
C LYS A 45 -14.21 19.41 -11.44
N LYS A 46 -13.51 20.53 -11.23
CA LYS A 46 -12.20 20.56 -10.54
C LYS A 46 -12.26 20.06 -9.10
N GLU A 47 -13.33 20.33 -8.38
CA GLU A 47 -13.47 19.97 -6.96
C GLU A 47 -13.62 18.46 -6.75
N ILE A 48 -14.21 17.76 -7.72
CA ILE A 48 -14.42 16.31 -7.67
C ILE A 48 -13.10 15.54 -7.52
N TYR A 49 -11.97 16.07 -8.01
CA TYR A 49 -10.68 15.37 -7.85
C TYR A 49 -10.24 15.27 -6.39
N ASN A 50 -10.56 16.26 -5.56
CA ASN A 50 -10.23 16.22 -4.14
C ASN A 50 -11.25 15.38 -3.39
N GLU A 51 -12.53 15.52 -3.71
CA GLU A 51 -13.60 14.73 -3.11
C GLU A 51 -13.37 13.22 -3.31
N VAL A 52 -13.11 12.78 -4.53
CA VAL A 52 -12.86 11.36 -4.84
C VAL A 52 -11.67 10.80 -4.04
N ARG A 53 -10.66 11.61 -3.76
CA ARG A 53 -9.53 11.17 -2.93
C ARG A 53 -9.97 10.92 -1.50
N LEU A 54 -10.74 11.83 -0.92
CA LEU A 54 -11.27 11.69 0.43
C LEU A 54 -12.17 10.44 0.52
N SER A 55 -13.09 10.27 -0.43
CA SER A 55 -13.98 9.10 -0.44
C SER A 55 -13.21 7.78 -0.58
N ILE A 56 -12.17 7.71 -1.41
CA ILE A 56 -11.32 6.51 -1.53
C ILE A 56 -10.59 6.22 -0.22
N ARG A 57 -10.05 7.26 0.44
CA ARG A 57 -9.35 7.11 1.72
C ARG A 57 -10.28 6.57 2.80
N GLU A 58 -11.48 7.13 2.91
CA GLU A 58 -12.51 6.70 3.87
C GLU A 58 -12.92 5.25 3.63
N ARG A 59 -13.25 4.91 2.38
CA ARG A 59 -13.62 3.54 2.02
C ARG A 59 -12.51 2.53 2.34
N LEU A 60 -11.26 2.86 2.02
CA LEU A 60 -10.13 1.99 2.33
C LEU A 60 -9.90 1.84 3.83
N HIS A 61 -10.07 2.92 4.58
CA HIS A 61 -9.96 2.89 6.03
C HIS A 61 -10.99 1.94 6.65
N ASP A 62 -12.25 1.98 6.19
CA ASP A 62 -13.29 1.09 6.69
C ASP A 62 -13.05 -0.37 6.33
N ILE A 63 -12.60 -0.65 5.09
CA ILE A 63 -12.22 -2.00 4.67
C ILE A 63 -11.05 -2.52 5.52
N LEU A 64 -10.00 -1.70 5.72
CA LEU A 64 -8.84 -2.11 6.49
C LEU A 64 -9.17 -2.38 7.96
N LYS A 65 -10.07 -1.58 8.57
CA LYS A 65 -10.59 -1.87 9.92
C LYS A 65 -11.23 -3.25 10.00
N GLN A 66 -12.06 -3.60 9.02
CA GLN A 66 -12.70 -4.92 8.96
C GLN A 66 -11.67 -6.05 8.79
N VAL A 67 -10.70 -5.86 7.89
CA VAL A 67 -9.64 -6.86 7.66
C VAL A 67 -8.80 -7.06 8.92
N VAL A 68 -8.39 -5.99 9.61
CA VAL A 68 -7.63 -6.07 10.86
C VAL A 68 -8.42 -6.82 11.93
N LEU A 69 -9.72 -6.51 12.09
CA LEU A 69 -10.59 -7.22 13.04
C LEU A 69 -10.65 -8.73 12.76
N VAL A 70 -10.80 -9.11 11.49
CA VAL A 70 -10.83 -10.53 11.09
C VAL A 70 -9.48 -11.22 11.36
N VAL A 71 -8.36 -10.56 11.05
CA VAL A 71 -7.04 -11.12 11.31
C VAL A 71 -6.77 -11.28 12.81
N GLU A 72 -7.06 -10.25 13.62
CA GLU A 72 -6.85 -10.30 15.07
C GLU A 72 -7.71 -11.37 15.77
N SER A 73 -8.96 -11.55 15.32
CA SER A 73 -9.83 -12.62 15.83
C SER A 73 -9.35 -14.02 15.45
N SER A 74 -8.73 -14.17 14.27
CA SER A 74 -8.16 -15.45 13.82
C SER A 74 -6.84 -15.83 14.51
N GLU A 75 -6.07 -14.85 14.99
CA GLU A 75 -4.79 -15.04 15.68
C GLU A 75 -4.95 -15.46 17.16
N SER A 76 -6.18 -15.63 17.65
CA SER A 76 -6.46 -16.25 18.96
C SER A 76 -6.05 -17.73 19.03
N VAL A 77 -5.71 -18.35 17.89
CA VAL A 77 -5.11 -19.71 17.80
C VAL A 77 -3.59 -19.63 17.57
N LYS A 78 -2.87 -18.83 18.36
CA LYS A 78 -1.40 -18.93 18.40
C LYS A 78 -1.00 -20.21 19.16
N ARG A 79 -0.87 -21.31 18.42
CA ARG A 79 -0.16 -22.51 18.89
C ARG A 79 1.26 -22.13 19.33
N PRO A 80 1.75 -22.62 20.49
CA PRO A 80 3.08 -22.27 20.97
C PRO A 80 4.12 -22.74 19.94
N ARG A 81 5.04 -21.83 19.58
CA ARG A 81 6.23 -22.19 18.80
C ARG A 81 7.04 -23.17 19.65
N LYS A 82 7.18 -24.42 19.19
CA LYS A 82 8.09 -25.38 19.81
C LYS A 82 9.50 -24.77 19.77
N ALA A 83 10.09 -24.56 20.95
CA ALA A 83 11.51 -24.27 21.08
C ALA A 83 12.30 -25.52 20.65
N SER A 84 13.34 -25.32 19.86
CA SER A 84 14.39 -26.29 19.56
C SER A 84 15.72 -25.67 19.94
#